data_AF-A0A2V5HZK0-F1
#
_entry.id   AF-A0A2V5HZK0-F1
#
_cell.length_a   1.000
_cell.length_b   1.000
_cell.length_c   1.000
_cell.angle_alpha   90.00
_cell.angle_beta   90.00
_cell.angle_gamma   90.00
#
_symmetry.space_group_name_H-M   'P 1'
#
loop_
_entity.id
_entity.type
_entity.pdbx_description
1 polymer ?
#
loop_
_entity_poly.entity_id
_entity_poly.type
_entity_poly.pdbx_seq_one_letter_code
_entity_poly.pdbx_strand_id
1 'polypeptide(L)'
;MTSRIEKTIARQQEKIASGAYYEAHQQLRVIAARYIKQANYDVAAELLASGAAALLKAGSQQGASASGGDLAIMLVVEVYIKAGWEIISGDDDTEGRIRKKRLIELLHAFPPEEPTRKRFIQEMIGWSGRFGPLERGDPELHHAAGSVYAEDNEPYDAEKHLIFGTSESAETLAKLEYEWYTHDDPHTAAIYASRAVFPYLLIANLRNANKAFLIFTSKLSSSNPSLGVQEVSSASSDVRVYPALPLLNFISMLLLTIQRGSSDLFKQLTAHYASHIREVGIWDEALAQLGEQYFGINIPRQSNPLLDMMGSMLFGGGQDTAGSRTAPQGRVGSKRVEAPPASMELD
;
A
#
# COMPACT_ATOMS: atom_id res chain seq x y z
N MET A 1 -23.88 19.64 -27.47
CA MET A 1 -23.51 20.15 -26.12
C MET A 1 -21.98 20.22 -25.97
N THR A 2 -21.24 19.26 -26.53
CA THR A 2 -19.77 19.24 -26.68
C THR A 2 -19.14 20.60 -27.05
N SER A 3 -19.59 21.28 -28.12
CA SER A 3 -18.97 22.55 -28.54
C SER A 3 -19.09 23.72 -27.55
N ARG A 4 -20.04 23.68 -26.60
CA ARG A 4 -20.18 24.72 -25.56
C ARG A 4 -19.28 24.43 -24.37
N ILE A 5 -19.04 23.16 -24.07
CA ILE A 5 -18.15 22.71 -23.00
C ILE A 5 -16.71 22.95 -23.41
N GLU A 6 -16.33 22.55 -24.63
CA GLU A 6 -15.01 22.80 -25.21
C GLU A 6 -14.66 24.29 -25.18
N LYS A 7 -15.59 25.17 -25.57
CA LYS A 7 -15.42 26.63 -25.45
C LYS A 7 -15.24 27.10 -24.02
N THR A 8 -15.94 26.48 -23.08
CA THR A 8 -15.83 26.82 -21.66
C THR A 8 -14.47 26.39 -21.12
N ILE A 9 -14.04 25.16 -21.42
CA ILE A 9 -12.73 24.61 -21.05
C ILE A 9 -11.62 25.48 -21.64
N ALA A 10 -11.67 25.79 -22.94
CA ALA A 10 -10.68 26.64 -23.61
C ALA A 10 -10.57 28.03 -22.95
N ARG A 11 -11.71 28.66 -22.63
CA ARG A 11 -11.72 29.96 -21.95
C ARG A 11 -11.12 29.88 -20.54
N GLN A 12 -11.34 28.78 -19.81
CA GLN A 12 -10.74 28.61 -18.48
C GLN A 12 -9.24 28.31 -18.57
N GLN A 13 -8.80 27.55 -19.58
CA GLN A 13 -7.38 27.32 -19.84
C GLN A 13 -6.66 28.62 -20.18
N GLU A 14 -7.27 29.52 -20.97
CA GLU A 14 -6.70 30.83 -21.27
C GLU A 14 -6.55 31.70 -20.01
N LYS A 15 -7.53 31.67 -19.10
CA LYS A 15 -7.44 32.37 -17.81
C LYS A 15 -6.36 31.82 -16.88
N ILE A 16 -6.19 30.50 -16.87
CA ILE A 16 -5.11 29.85 -16.13
C ILE A 16 -3.77 30.27 -16.73
N ALA A 17 -3.65 30.30 -18.06
CA ALA A 17 -2.45 30.78 -18.74
C ALA A 17 -2.17 32.28 -18.48
N SER A 18 -3.20 33.09 -18.24
CA SER A 18 -3.05 34.50 -17.86
C SER A 18 -2.78 34.72 -16.36
N GLY A 19 -2.57 33.67 -15.57
CA GLY A 19 -2.26 33.76 -14.13
C GLY A 19 -3.47 34.05 -13.23
N ALA A 20 -4.70 34.01 -13.75
CA ALA A 20 -5.92 34.28 -12.97
C ALA A 20 -6.43 33.00 -12.26
N TYR A 21 -5.56 32.32 -11.51
CA TYR A 21 -5.81 30.97 -10.99
C TYR A 21 -7.01 30.87 -10.04
N TYR A 22 -7.09 31.76 -9.05
CA TYR A 22 -8.19 31.76 -8.07
C TYR A 22 -9.54 32.03 -8.75
N GLU A 23 -9.60 32.97 -9.69
CA GLU A 23 -10.84 33.24 -10.42
C GLU A 23 -11.26 32.07 -11.30
N ALA A 24 -10.30 31.46 -12.01
CA ALA A 24 -10.55 30.26 -12.82
C ALA A 24 -11.07 29.12 -11.94
N HIS A 25 -10.46 28.90 -10.78
CA HIS A 25 -10.86 27.91 -9.78
C HIS A 25 -12.32 28.10 -9.33
N GLN A 26 -12.68 29.30 -8.87
CA GLN A 26 -14.05 29.58 -8.42
C GLN A 26 -15.08 29.40 -9.54
N GLN A 27 -14.75 29.85 -10.76
CA GLN A 27 -15.63 29.66 -11.91
C GLN A 27 -15.83 28.19 -12.27
N LEU A 28 -14.76 27.39 -12.25
CA LEU A 28 -14.82 25.95 -12.48
C LEU A 28 -15.72 25.25 -11.44
N ARG A 29 -15.57 25.57 -10.15
CA ARG A 29 -16.42 25.02 -9.08
C ARG A 29 -17.90 25.33 -9.30
N VAL A 30 -18.24 26.57 -9.63
CA VAL A 30 -19.64 27.00 -9.85
C VAL A 30 -20.25 26.29 -11.06
N ILE A 31 -19.50 26.19 -12.16
CA ILE A 31 -19.98 25.54 -13.39
C ILE A 31 -20.13 24.03 -13.15
N ALA A 32 -19.15 23.38 -12.51
CA ALA A 32 -19.22 21.96 -12.16
C ALA A 32 -20.42 21.67 -11.25
N ALA A 33 -20.63 22.46 -10.19
CA ALA A 33 -21.77 22.32 -9.29
C ALA A 33 -23.12 22.42 -10.02
N ARG A 34 -23.22 23.25 -11.07
CA ARG A 34 -24.42 23.32 -11.92
C ARG A 34 -24.64 22.02 -12.69
N TYR A 35 -23.61 21.44 -13.30
CA TYR A 35 -23.73 20.18 -14.03
C TYR A 35 -24.03 19.00 -13.09
N ILE A 36 -23.44 18.97 -11.90
CA ILE A 36 -23.73 17.98 -10.85
C ILE A 36 -25.21 18.05 -10.43
N LYS A 37 -25.76 19.25 -10.21
CA LYS A 37 -27.19 19.44 -9.91
C LYS A 37 -28.11 18.97 -11.04
N GLN A 38 -27.61 18.93 -12.28
CA GLN A 38 -28.34 18.43 -13.45
C GLN A 38 -28.10 16.92 -13.68
N ALA A 39 -27.42 16.24 -12.76
CA ALA A 39 -26.97 14.85 -12.91
C ALA A 39 -26.12 14.59 -14.17
N ASN A 40 -25.50 15.63 -14.73
CA ASN A 40 -24.61 15.52 -15.86
C ASN A 40 -23.16 15.32 -15.39
N TYR A 41 -22.91 14.14 -14.83
CA TYR A 41 -21.66 13.80 -14.17
C TYR A 41 -20.48 13.69 -15.15
N ASP A 42 -20.70 13.19 -16.37
CA ASP A 42 -19.62 13.05 -17.36
C ASP A 42 -19.02 14.41 -17.75
N VAL A 43 -19.89 15.41 -17.98
CA VAL A 43 -19.46 16.77 -18.29
C VAL A 43 -18.79 17.44 -17.09
N ALA A 44 -19.32 17.21 -15.89
CA ALA A 44 -18.68 17.70 -14.67
C ALA A 44 -17.28 17.09 -14.48
N ALA A 45 -17.13 15.79 -14.79
CA ALA A 45 -15.86 15.09 -14.68
C ALA A 45 -14.81 15.63 -15.65
N GLU A 46 -15.19 15.82 -16.92
CA GLU A 46 -14.29 16.39 -17.93
C GLU A 46 -13.84 17.80 -17.58
N LEU A 47 -14.78 18.65 -17.15
CA LEU A 47 -14.50 20.03 -16.75
C LEU A 47 -13.55 20.10 -15.55
N LEU A 48 -13.84 19.34 -14.50
CA LEU A 48 -13.03 19.33 -13.27
C LEU A 48 -11.65 18.73 -13.54
N ALA A 49 -11.55 17.64 -14.29
CA ALA A 49 -10.26 17.03 -14.58
C ALA A 49 -9.38 17.91 -15.46
N SER A 50 -9.94 18.53 -16.51
CA SER A 50 -9.17 19.46 -17.35
C SER A 50 -8.70 20.68 -16.56
N GLY A 51 -9.59 21.26 -15.74
CA GLY A 51 -9.26 22.40 -14.90
C GLY A 51 -8.23 22.08 -13.81
N ALA A 52 -8.39 20.95 -13.12
CA ALA A 52 -7.44 20.47 -12.12
C ALA A 52 -6.07 20.24 -12.73
N ALA A 53 -5.99 19.51 -13.86
CA ALA A 53 -4.71 19.24 -14.52
C ALA A 53 -4.00 20.52 -14.95
N ALA A 54 -4.73 21.51 -15.47
CA ALA A 54 -4.15 22.79 -15.87
C ALA A 54 -3.61 23.59 -14.67
N LEU A 55 -4.35 23.63 -13.56
CA LEU A 55 -3.93 24.31 -12.33
C LEU A 55 -2.76 23.62 -11.64
N LEU A 56 -2.76 22.28 -11.59
CA LEU A 56 -1.66 21.50 -11.04
C LEU A 56 -0.35 21.72 -11.83
N LYS A 57 -0.44 21.75 -13.18
CA LYS A 57 0.70 22.03 -14.08
C LYS A 57 1.21 23.47 -13.99
N ALA A 58 0.37 24.43 -13.60
CA ALA A 58 0.80 25.81 -13.35
C ALA A 58 1.72 25.93 -12.11
N GLY A 59 1.77 24.89 -11.27
CA GLY A 59 2.71 24.77 -10.15
C GLY A 59 2.32 25.59 -8.93
N SER A 60 3.26 25.73 -8.00
CA SER A 60 3.04 26.34 -6.68
C SER A 60 2.84 27.86 -6.72
N GLN A 61 3.01 28.49 -7.88
CA GLN A 61 2.83 29.94 -8.03
C GLN A 61 1.39 30.33 -7.67
N GLN A 62 1.27 31.30 -6.75
CA GLN A 62 -0.01 31.89 -6.36
C GLN A 62 -1.09 30.88 -5.91
N GLY A 63 -0.69 29.70 -5.42
CA GLY A 63 -1.62 28.66 -4.95
C GLY A 63 -2.38 27.93 -6.07
N ALA A 64 -1.85 27.90 -7.29
CA ALA A 64 -2.48 27.19 -8.41
C ALA A 64 -2.56 25.68 -8.14
N SER A 65 -1.49 25.04 -7.65
CA SER A 65 -1.51 23.61 -7.27
C SER A 65 -2.55 23.28 -6.20
N ALA A 66 -2.68 24.09 -5.14
CA ALA A 66 -3.70 23.91 -4.12
C ALA A 66 -5.13 24.01 -4.70
N SER A 67 -5.34 24.95 -5.63
CA SER A 67 -6.61 25.10 -6.35
C SER A 67 -6.90 23.89 -7.24
N GLY A 68 -5.88 23.38 -7.94
CA GLY A 68 -5.98 22.18 -8.76
C GLY A 68 -6.28 20.92 -7.93
N GLY A 69 -5.63 20.79 -6.77
CA GLY A 69 -5.87 19.70 -5.83
C GLY A 69 -7.27 19.70 -5.24
N ASP A 70 -7.81 20.87 -4.90
CA ASP A 70 -9.21 21.01 -4.47
C ASP A 70 -10.20 20.60 -5.57
N LEU A 71 -9.96 20.97 -6.84
CA LEU A 71 -10.79 20.50 -7.96
C LEU A 71 -10.69 18.99 -8.18
N ALA A 72 -9.50 18.41 -8.03
CA ALA A 72 -9.29 16.97 -8.15
C ALA A 72 -9.99 16.19 -7.02
N ILE A 73 -9.97 16.71 -5.79
CA ILE A 73 -10.74 16.14 -4.67
C ILE A 73 -12.25 16.28 -4.93
N MET A 74 -12.70 17.44 -5.40
CA MET A 74 -14.09 17.66 -5.78
C MET A 74 -14.54 16.68 -6.88
N LEU A 75 -13.69 16.39 -7.86
CA LEU A 75 -13.96 15.39 -8.90
C LEU A 75 -14.28 14.02 -8.27
N VAL A 76 -13.48 13.56 -7.32
CA VAL A 76 -13.73 12.24 -6.70
C VAL A 76 -14.97 12.26 -5.82
N VAL A 77 -15.07 13.21 -4.89
CA VAL A 77 -16.11 13.25 -3.86
C VAL A 77 -17.48 13.63 -4.43
N GLU A 78 -17.53 14.64 -5.28
CA GLU A 78 -18.78 15.23 -5.76
C GLU A 78 -19.24 14.70 -7.12
N VAL A 79 -18.36 14.02 -7.86
CA VAL A 79 -18.71 13.38 -9.14
C VAL A 79 -18.63 11.87 -9.02
N TYR A 80 -17.45 11.28 -8.82
CA TYR A 80 -17.29 9.81 -8.88
C TYR A 80 -18.15 9.09 -7.83
N ILE A 81 -18.10 9.53 -6.57
CA ILE A 81 -18.87 8.94 -5.48
C ILE A 81 -20.37 9.22 -5.64
N LYS A 82 -20.77 10.45 -5.99
CA LYS A 82 -22.20 10.80 -6.12
C LYS A 82 -22.86 10.18 -7.35
N ALA A 83 -22.12 10.00 -8.43
CA ALA A 83 -22.62 9.31 -9.62
C ALA A 83 -22.76 7.80 -9.40
N GLY A 84 -22.16 7.26 -8.34
CA GLY A 84 -22.16 5.83 -8.07
C GLY A 84 -21.44 5.03 -9.15
N TRP A 85 -20.36 5.58 -9.73
CA TRP A 85 -19.65 4.92 -10.81
C TRP A 85 -18.85 3.73 -10.29
N GLU A 86 -19.30 2.54 -10.67
CA GLU A 86 -18.68 1.27 -10.32
C GLU A 86 -17.49 0.92 -11.23
N ILE A 87 -16.59 0.10 -10.69
CA ILE A 87 -15.51 -0.60 -11.40
C ILE A 87 -15.95 -2.06 -11.51
N ILE A 88 -16.06 -2.55 -12.73
CA ILE A 88 -16.51 -3.91 -13.01
C ILE A 88 -15.29 -4.77 -13.32
N SER A 89 -15.24 -5.98 -12.74
CA SER A 89 -14.21 -6.96 -13.04
C SER A 89 -14.33 -7.47 -14.48
N GLY A 90 -13.23 -7.40 -15.24
CA GLY A 90 -13.12 -8.01 -16.57
C GLY A 90 -12.74 -7.05 -17.69
N ASP A 91 -12.54 -7.59 -18.88
CA ASP A 91 -12.02 -6.84 -20.03
C ASP A 91 -13.07 -5.89 -20.66
N ASP A 92 -14.34 -6.03 -20.30
CA ASP A 92 -15.43 -5.25 -20.90
C ASP A 92 -15.65 -3.88 -20.23
N ASP A 93 -15.01 -3.59 -19.08
CA ASP A 93 -15.19 -2.32 -18.34
C ASP A 93 -14.42 -1.13 -18.95
N THR A 94 -14.86 -0.71 -20.14
CA THR A 94 -14.25 0.41 -20.87
C THR A 94 -14.39 1.73 -20.11
N GLU A 95 -15.55 1.99 -19.51
CA GLU A 95 -15.82 3.22 -18.77
C GLU A 95 -15.02 3.29 -17.46
N GLY A 96 -14.93 2.20 -16.70
CA GLY A 96 -14.09 2.13 -15.52
C GLY A 96 -12.62 2.36 -15.84
N ARG A 97 -12.10 1.80 -16.94
CA ARG A 97 -10.73 2.07 -17.41
C ARG A 97 -10.49 3.55 -17.73
N ILE A 98 -11.42 4.20 -18.43
CA ILE A 98 -11.33 5.64 -18.74
C ILE A 98 -11.32 6.46 -17.44
N ARG A 99 -12.20 6.12 -16.49
CA ARG A 99 -12.30 6.80 -15.19
C ARG A 99 -11.03 6.64 -14.36
N LYS A 100 -10.47 5.43 -14.30
CA LYS A 100 -9.19 5.15 -13.62
C LYS A 100 -8.04 5.91 -14.27
N LYS A 101 -7.91 5.83 -15.59
CA LYS A 101 -6.89 6.56 -16.35
C LYS A 101 -6.93 8.06 -16.05
N ARG A 102 -8.12 8.67 -16.01
CA ARG A 102 -8.27 10.09 -15.66
C ARG A 102 -7.74 10.43 -14.27
N LEU A 103 -8.00 9.59 -13.26
CA LEU A 103 -7.49 9.81 -11.91
C LEU A 103 -5.96 9.62 -11.84
N ILE A 104 -5.42 8.64 -12.57
CA ILE A 104 -3.98 8.40 -12.67
C ILE A 104 -3.26 9.57 -13.37
N GLU A 105 -3.83 10.09 -14.46
CA GLU A 105 -3.28 11.27 -15.15
C GLU A 105 -3.28 12.51 -14.25
N LEU A 106 -4.34 12.68 -13.44
CA LEU A 106 -4.39 13.75 -12.44
C LEU A 106 -3.36 13.56 -11.35
N LEU A 107 -3.21 12.33 -10.83
CA LEU A 107 -2.23 12.00 -9.79
C LEU A 107 -0.81 12.43 -10.21
N HIS A 108 -0.40 12.07 -11.42
CA HIS A 108 0.93 12.45 -11.95
C HIS A 108 1.08 13.96 -12.21
N ALA A 109 -0.03 14.71 -12.28
CA ALA A 109 0.04 16.17 -12.41
C ALA A 109 0.32 16.86 -11.06
N PHE A 110 0.09 16.20 -9.92
CA PHE A 110 0.37 16.79 -8.61
C PHE A 110 1.88 16.96 -8.38
N PRO A 111 2.34 18.15 -7.95
CA PRO A 111 3.69 18.31 -7.42
C PRO A 111 3.90 17.45 -6.15
N PRO A 112 5.13 16.96 -5.89
CA PRO A 112 5.43 16.15 -4.72
C PRO A 112 5.07 16.81 -3.38
N GLU A 113 5.34 18.12 -3.31
CA GLU A 113 5.18 18.95 -2.11
C GLU A 113 3.73 19.37 -1.85
N GLU A 114 2.80 19.12 -2.79
CA GLU A 114 1.43 19.61 -2.69
C GLU A 114 0.64 18.83 -1.61
N PRO A 115 0.24 19.47 -0.49
CA PRO A 115 -0.36 18.76 0.65
C PRO A 115 -1.68 18.06 0.32
N THR A 116 -2.42 18.59 -0.66
CA THR A 116 -3.71 18.01 -1.08
C THR A 116 -3.55 16.68 -1.82
N ARG A 117 -2.35 16.34 -2.32
CA ARG A 117 -2.06 15.07 -3.02
C ARG A 117 -2.39 13.85 -2.18
N LYS A 118 -2.00 13.85 -0.90
CA LYS A 118 -2.28 12.74 0.03
C LYS A 118 -3.78 12.52 0.21
N ARG A 119 -4.55 13.61 0.34
CA ARG A 119 -6.01 13.54 0.43
C ARG A 119 -6.61 13.05 -0.89
N PHE A 120 -6.14 13.52 -2.03
CA PHE A 120 -6.60 13.03 -3.33
C PHE A 120 -6.39 11.52 -3.49
N ILE A 121 -5.20 11.00 -3.12
CA ILE A 121 -4.92 9.56 -3.11
C ILE A 121 -5.90 8.81 -2.19
N GLN A 122 -6.15 9.31 -0.98
CA GLN A 122 -7.09 8.70 -0.04
C GLN A 122 -8.51 8.62 -0.61
N GLU A 123 -9.01 9.69 -1.23
CA GLU A 123 -10.34 9.70 -1.84
C GLU A 123 -10.40 8.79 -3.07
N MET A 124 -9.34 8.78 -3.90
CA MET A 124 -9.23 7.91 -5.08
C MET A 124 -9.28 6.42 -4.68
N ILE A 125 -8.46 6.02 -3.72
CA ILE A 125 -8.46 4.64 -3.21
C ILE A 125 -9.79 4.33 -2.52
N GLY A 126 -10.31 5.25 -1.71
CA GLY A 126 -11.60 5.11 -1.03
C GLY A 126 -12.78 4.94 -1.99
N TRP A 127 -12.82 5.66 -3.11
CA TRP A 127 -13.81 5.45 -4.17
C TRP A 127 -13.67 4.04 -4.75
N SER A 128 -12.47 3.63 -5.13
CA SER A 128 -12.24 2.31 -5.74
C SER A 128 -12.54 1.15 -4.80
N GLY A 129 -12.36 1.32 -3.49
CA GLY A 129 -12.72 0.31 -2.50
C GLY A 129 -14.23 0.21 -2.25
N ARG A 130 -14.96 1.33 -2.34
CA ARG A 130 -16.43 1.35 -2.15
C ARG A 130 -17.22 0.94 -3.38
N PHE A 131 -16.70 1.27 -4.56
CA PHE A 131 -17.40 1.07 -5.84
C PHE A 131 -16.67 0.08 -6.76
N GLY A 132 -15.67 -0.64 -6.25
CA GLY A 132 -14.96 -1.67 -6.98
C GLY A 132 -15.10 -3.05 -6.33
N PRO A 133 -14.53 -4.08 -6.96
CA PRO A 133 -14.67 -5.47 -6.51
C PRO A 133 -13.82 -5.80 -5.27
N LEU A 134 -12.87 -4.93 -4.91
CA LEU A 134 -11.92 -5.14 -3.83
C LEU A 134 -12.09 -4.02 -2.79
N GLU A 135 -12.55 -4.37 -1.58
CA GLU A 135 -12.78 -3.39 -0.50
C GLU A 135 -11.53 -2.56 -0.15
N ARG A 136 -10.34 -3.15 -0.36
CA ARG A 136 -9.05 -2.50 -0.12
C ARG A 136 -8.65 -1.46 -1.18
N GLY A 137 -9.33 -1.41 -2.32
CA GLY A 137 -9.02 -0.52 -3.45
C GLY A 137 -8.57 -1.25 -4.72
N ASP A 138 -8.61 -0.53 -5.84
CA ASP A 138 -8.20 -1.05 -7.16
C ASP A 138 -6.66 -1.16 -7.29
N PRO A 139 -6.12 -2.30 -7.77
CA PRO A 139 -4.68 -2.53 -7.86
C PRO A 139 -3.92 -1.57 -8.80
N GLU A 140 -4.54 -1.07 -9.87
CA GLU A 140 -3.87 -0.12 -10.77
C GLU A 140 -3.75 1.26 -10.11
N LEU A 141 -4.78 1.68 -9.38
CA LEU A 141 -4.73 2.93 -8.61
C LEU A 141 -3.73 2.85 -7.46
N HIS A 142 -3.64 1.70 -6.78
CA HIS A 142 -2.60 1.42 -5.79
C HIS A 142 -1.20 1.45 -6.43
N HIS A 143 -1.02 0.82 -7.59
CA HIS A 143 0.25 0.88 -8.30
C HIS A 143 0.65 2.32 -8.62
N ALA A 144 -0.27 3.11 -9.20
CA ALA A 144 0.02 4.51 -9.53
C ALA A 144 0.36 5.36 -8.29
N ALA A 145 -0.41 5.24 -7.21
CA ALA A 145 -0.13 5.93 -5.95
C ALA A 145 1.23 5.54 -5.36
N GLY A 146 1.52 4.24 -5.33
CA GLY A 146 2.77 3.71 -4.81
C GLY A 146 3.99 4.10 -5.66
N SER A 147 3.85 4.14 -6.98
CA SER A 147 4.91 4.54 -7.91
C SER A 147 5.28 6.01 -7.74
N VAL A 148 4.30 6.90 -7.57
CA VAL A 148 4.57 8.32 -7.30
C VAL A 148 5.32 8.51 -5.98
N TYR A 149 4.92 7.81 -4.91
CA TYR A 149 5.69 7.85 -3.65
C TYR A 149 7.10 7.24 -3.80
N ALA A 150 7.26 6.21 -4.63
CA ALA A 150 8.57 5.62 -4.90
C ALA A 150 9.49 6.59 -5.66
N GLU A 151 8.96 7.31 -6.65
CA GLU A 151 9.69 8.35 -7.39
C GLU A 151 10.15 9.49 -6.49
N ASP A 152 9.35 9.80 -5.45
CA ASP A 152 9.67 10.83 -4.45
C ASP A 152 10.61 10.33 -3.33
N ASN A 153 11.05 9.06 -3.36
CA ASN A 153 11.81 8.41 -2.29
C ASN A 153 11.09 8.41 -0.92
N GLU A 154 9.78 8.16 -0.92
CA GLU A 154 8.92 8.04 0.26
C GLU A 154 8.53 6.57 0.51
N PRO A 155 9.45 5.71 1.01
CA PRO A 155 9.28 4.26 1.03
C PRO A 155 8.11 3.80 1.90
N TYR A 156 7.91 4.41 3.07
CA TYR A 156 6.81 4.04 3.96
C TYR A 156 5.43 4.27 3.36
N ASP A 157 5.24 5.34 2.59
CA ASP A 157 3.98 5.62 1.92
C ASP A 157 3.85 4.79 0.62
N ALA A 158 4.95 4.58 -0.11
CA ALA A 158 4.99 3.70 -1.27
C ALA A 158 4.61 2.24 -0.91
N GLU A 159 5.18 1.68 0.15
CA GLU A 159 4.91 0.32 0.64
C GLU A 159 3.40 0.10 0.83
N LYS A 160 2.72 1.01 1.55
CA LYS A 160 1.28 0.92 1.84
C LYS A 160 0.42 0.77 0.59
N HIS A 161 0.88 1.28 -0.55
CA HIS A 161 0.17 1.19 -1.80
C HIS A 161 0.66 0.04 -2.68
N LEU A 162 1.97 -0.12 -2.88
CA LEU A 162 2.55 -1.11 -3.78
C LEU A 162 2.19 -2.55 -3.38
N ILE A 163 2.05 -2.84 -2.08
CA ILE A 163 1.65 -4.17 -1.58
C ILE A 163 0.29 -4.61 -2.16
N PHE A 164 -0.63 -3.68 -2.39
CA PHE A 164 -1.97 -3.95 -2.93
C PHE A 164 -2.08 -3.70 -4.44
N GLY A 165 -0.97 -3.35 -5.10
CA GLY A 165 -0.96 -3.00 -6.51
C GLY A 165 -0.90 -4.19 -7.47
N THR A 166 -0.55 -3.90 -8.72
CA THR A 166 -0.39 -4.89 -9.80
C THR A 166 0.89 -5.75 -9.65
N SER A 167 1.12 -6.66 -10.59
CA SER A 167 2.38 -7.43 -10.69
C SER A 167 3.63 -6.58 -10.94
N GLU A 168 3.46 -5.35 -11.45
CA GLU A 168 4.55 -4.38 -11.66
C GLU A 168 4.97 -3.76 -10.32
N SER A 169 4.05 -3.65 -9.36
CA SER A 169 4.31 -3.06 -8.04
C SER A 169 5.39 -3.79 -7.25
N ALA A 170 5.51 -5.11 -7.42
CA ALA A 170 6.56 -5.90 -6.79
C ALA A 170 7.96 -5.49 -7.26
N GLU A 171 8.09 -5.10 -8.53
CA GLU A 171 9.34 -4.63 -9.10
C GLU A 171 9.65 -3.21 -8.63
N THR A 172 8.66 -2.31 -8.65
CA THR A 172 8.82 -0.95 -8.11
C THR A 172 9.24 -0.97 -6.64
N LEU A 173 8.56 -1.76 -5.81
CA LEU A 173 8.88 -1.87 -4.38
C LEU A 173 10.28 -2.44 -4.16
N ALA A 174 10.64 -3.53 -4.84
CA ALA A 174 11.98 -4.10 -4.70
C ALA A 174 13.10 -3.16 -5.16
N LYS A 175 12.84 -2.33 -6.18
CA LYS A 175 13.80 -1.31 -6.64
C LYS A 175 13.97 -0.20 -5.61
N LEU A 176 12.88 0.29 -5.03
CA LEU A 176 12.86 1.33 -4.00
C LEU A 176 13.59 0.86 -2.73
N GLU A 177 13.26 -0.34 -2.24
CA GLU A 177 13.90 -0.92 -1.06
C GLU A 177 15.39 -1.19 -1.28
N TYR A 178 15.78 -1.57 -2.50
CA TYR A 178 17.19 -1.70 -2.85
C TYR A 178 17.92 -0.36 -2.86
N GLU A 179 17.31 0.68 -3.42
CA GLU A 179 17.87 2.03 -3.41
C GLU A 179 18.03 2.56 -1.98
N TRP A 180 17.03 2.33 -1.13
CA TRP A 180 17.13 2.68 0.28
C TRP A 180 18.25 1.92 0.99
N TYR A 181 18.38 0.61 0.73
CA TYR A 181 19.50 -0.20 1.23
C TYR A 181 20.87 0.37 0.86
N THR A 182 21.04 0.97 -0.33
CA THR A 182 22.37 1.50 -0.74
C THR A 182 22.88 2.65 0.13
N HIS A 183 22.03 3.21 0.99
CA HIS A 183 22.37 4.25 1.96
C HIS A 183 22.64 3.71 3.37
N ASP A 184 22.65 2.38 3.54
CA ASP A 184 22.83 1.69 4.82
C ASP A 184 23.97 0.65 4.74
N ASP A 185 24.28 0.01 5.86
CA ASP A 185 25.38 -0.96 5.94
C ASP A 185 25.11 -2.25 5.13
N PRO A 186 26.12 -2.84 4.47
CA PRO A 186 25.94 -4.02 3.62
C PRO A 186 25.25 -5.22 4.28
N HIS A 187 25.39 -5.38 5.61
CA HIS A 187 24.78 -6.48 6.36
C HIS A 187 23.25 -6.32 6.54
N THR A 188 22.69 -5.13 6.31
CA THR A 188 21.25 -4.86 6.44
C THR A 188 20.46 -5.22 5.18
N ALA A 189 21.10 -5.69 4.10
CA ALA A 189 20.44 -6.06 2.84
C ALA A 189 19.21 -6.98 3.03
N ALA A 190 19.26 -7.92 3.97
CA ALA A 190 18.14 -8.82 4.25
C ALA A 190 16.94 -8.10 4.90
N ILE A 191 17.17 -7.03 5.67
CA ILE A 191 16.11 -6.22 6.26
C ILE A 191 15.30 -5.57 5.15
N TYR A 192 15.94 -4.87 4.22
CA TYR A 192 15.25 -4.24 3.07
C TYR A 192 14.61 -5.26 2.13
N ALA A 193 15.29 -6.38 1.85
CA ALA A 193 14.68 -7.48 1.10
C ALA A 193 13.39 -8.00 1.79
N SER A 194 13.39 -8.11 3.12
CA SER A 194 12.20 -8.56 3.86
C SER A 194 11.05 -7.55 3.79
N ARG A 195 11.33 -6.24 3.76
CA ARG A 195 10.31 -5.19 3.56
C ARG A 195 9.61 -5.33 2.20
N ALA A 196 10.36 -5.68 1.16
CA ALA A 196 9.80 -5.94 -0.17
C ALA A 196 9.04 -7.27 -0.27
N VAL A 197 9.29 -8.24 0.61
CA VAL A 197 8.83 -9.64 0.47
C VAL A 197 7.74 -10.02 1.46
N PHE A 198 7.96 -9.81 2.75
CA PHE A 198 7.08 -10.28 3.82
C PHE A 198 5.67 -9.70 3.70
N PRO A 199 5.45 -8.42 3.39
CA PRO A 199 4.11 -7.90 3.24
C PRO A 199 3.30 -8.58 2.13
N TYR A 200 3.94 -8.96 1.01
CA TYR A 200 3.27 -9.77 -0.02
C TYR A 200 2.90 -11.17 0.48
N LEU A 201 3.74 -11.80 1.31
CA LEU A 201 3.41 -13.08 1.93
C LEU A 201 2.24 -12.95 2.92
N LEU A 202 2.20 -11.89 3.72
CA LEU A 202 1.11 -11.63 4.67
C LEU A 202 -0.24 -11.41 3.99
N ILE A 203 -0.26 -10.99 2.72
CA ILE A 203 -1.50 -10.89 1.91
C ILE A 203 -1.70 -12.07 0.95
N ALA A 204 -1.03 -13.20 1.21
CA ALA A 204 -1.06 -14.43 0.43
C ALA A 204 -0.63 -14.29 -1.04
N ASN A 205 0.16 -13.28 -1.40
CA ASN A 205 0.63 -13.02 -2.75
C ASN A 205 2.05 -13.57 -2.98
N LEU A 206 2.16 -14.91 -3.03
CA LEU A 206 3.44 -15.60 -3.22
C LEU A 206 4.12 -15.23 -4.56
N ARG A 207 3.34 -14.92 -5.61
CA ARG A 207 3.87 -14.51 -6.92
C ARG A 207 4.67 -13.22 -6.81
N ASN A 208 4.08 -12.19 -6.20
CA ASN A 208 4.77 -10.90 -6.05
C ASN A 208 5.91 -10.97 -5.03
N ALA A 209 5.77 -11.76 -3.97
CA ALA A 209 6.86 -12.00 -3.02
C ALA A 209 8.11 -12.59 -3.72
N ASN A 210 7.93 -13.61 -4.56
CA ASN A 210 9.02 -14.18 -5.35
C ASN A 210 9.60 -13.19 -6.37
N LYS A 211 8.74 -12.43 -7.07
CA LYS A 211 9.20 -11.42 -8.03
C LYS A 211 10.03 -10.33 -7.33
N ALA A 212 9.55 -9.80 -6.21
CA ALA A 212 10.25 -8.77 -5.44
C ALA A 212 11.62 -9.27 -4.95
N PHE A 213 11.67 -10.48 -4.38
CA PHE A 213 12.93 -11.09 -3.93
C PHE A 213 13.92 -11.27 -5.09
N LEU A 214 13.45 -11.77 -6.24
CA LEU A 214 14.28 -11.96 -7.43
C LEU A 214 14.85 -10.63 -7.95
N ILE A 215 14.03 -9.58 -8.02
CA ILE A 215 14.48 -8.25 -8.48
C ILE A 215 15.52 -7.67 -7.51
N PHE A 216 15.25 -7.70 -6.21
CA PHE A 216 16.16 -7.18 -5.18
C PHE A 216 17.51 -7.91 -5.23
N THR A 217 17.49 -9.24 -5.21
CA THR A 217 18.70 -10.07 -5.20
C THR A 217 19.49 -10.01 -6.51
N SER A 218 18.82 -9.87 -7.65
CA SER A 218 19.49 -9.70 -8.94
C SER A 218 20.22 -8.34 -9.01
N LYS A 219 19.59 -7.27 -8.50
CA LYS A 219 20.25 -5.96 -8.35
C LYS A 219 21.46 -6.07 -7.41
N LEU A 220 21.29 -6.66 -6.23
CA LEU A 220 22.36 -6.85 -5.25
C LEU A 220 23.58 -7.55 -5.83
N SER A 221 23.37 -8.69 -6.51
CA SER A 221 24.44 -9.45 -7.16
C SER A 221 25.12 -8.65 -8.28
N SER A 222 24.34 -7.91 -9.09
CA SER A 222 24.88 -7.12 -10.21
C SER A 222 25.74 -5.94 -9.76
N SER A 223 25.39 -5.29 -8.64
CA SER A 223 26.16 -4.16 -8.10
C SER A 223 27.34 -4.60 -7.23
N ASN A 224 27.37 -5.85 -6.78
CA ASN A 224 28.40 -6.35 -5.86
C ASN A 224 28.96 -7.71 -6.33
N PRO A 225 29.76 -7.75 -7.41
CA PRO A 225 30.31 -9.01 -7.94
C PRO A 225 31.18 -9.79 -6.95
N SER A 226 31.72 -9.13 -5.92
CA SER A 226 32.56 -9.72 -4.88
C SER A 226 31.80 -10.48 -3.79
N LEU A 227 30.45 -10.48 -3.79
CA LEU A 227 29.63 -11.17 -2.79
C LEU A 227 29.77 -12.70 -2.76
N GLY A 228 30.43 -13.29 -3.77
CA GLY A 228 30.67 -14.74 -3.83
C GLY A 228 29.38 -15.55 -3.92
N VAL A 229 28.40 -15.05 -4.69
CA VAL A 229 27.08 -15.68 -4.87
C VAL A 229 27.25 -17.05 -5.52
N GLN A 230 26.64 -18.06 -4.91
CA GLN A 230 26.68 -19.44 -5.41
C GLN A 230 25.31 -19.81 -5.95
N GLU A 231 25.26 -20.36 -7.16
CA GLU A 231 24.02 -20.89 -7.73
C GLU A 231 23.89 -22.38 -7.41
N VAL A 232 22.81 -22.73 -6.73
CA VAL A 232 22.46 -24.09 -6.36
C VAL A 232 21.19 -24.46 -7.13
N SER A 233 21.37 -25.24 -8.19
CA SER A 233 20.27 -25.77 -8.99
C SER A 233 19.84 -27.14 -8.48
N SER A 234 18.52 -27.34 -8.42
CA SER A 234 17.89 -28.64 -8.20
C SER A 234 16.99 -28.99 -9.39
N ALA A 235 16.47 -30.22 -9.44
CA ALA A 235 15.55 -30.64 -10.51
C ALA A 235 14.27 -29.77 -10.60
N SER A 236 13.93 -29.02 -9.54
CA SER A 236 12.68 -28.26 -9.45
C SER A 236 12.85 -26.76 -9.22
N SER A 237 14.05 -26.27 -8.85
CA SER A 237 14.26 -24.88 -8.43
C SER A 237 15.73 -24.48 -8.47
N ASP A 238 16.01 -23.26 -8.90
CA ASP A 238 17.31 -22.60 -8.81
C ASP A 238 17.33 -21.64 -7.63
N VAL A 239 18.35 -21.75 -6.78
CA VAL A 239 18.51 -20.93 -5.57
C VAL A 239 19.86 -20.26 -5.59
N ARG A 240 19.89 -18.96 -5.26
CA ARG A 240 21.13 -18.24 -5.02
C ARG A 240 21.45 -18.25 -3.53
N VAL A 241 22.67 -18.67 -3.20
CA VAL A 241 23.19 -18.67 -1.84
C VAL A 241 24.20 -17.54 -1.70
N TYR A 242 24.02 -16.75 -0.65
CA TYR A 242 24.83 -15.60 -0.27
C TYR A 242 25.57 -15.93 1.03
N PRO A 243 26.81 -16.46 0.99
CA PRO A 243 27.51 -16.93 2.19
C PRO A 243 27.67 -15.85 3.26
N ALA A 244 27.89 -14.60 2.84
CA ALA A 244 28.05 -13.45 3.74
C ALA A 244 26.71 -12.88 4.25
N LEU A 245 25.56 -13.30 3.71
CA LEU A 245 24.23 -12.75 4.02
C LEU A 245 23.26 -13.88 4.37
N PRO A 246 23.41 -14.50 5.57
CA PRO A 246 22.62 -15.67 5.97
C PRO A 246 21.11 -15.41 5.93
N LEU A 247 20.67 -14.21 6.28
CA LEU A 247 19.24 -13.86 6.29
C LEU A 247 18.62 -13.71 4.89
N LEU A 248 19.40 -13.43 3.84
CA LEU A 248 18.89 -13.54 2.47
C LEU A 248 18.63 -15.00 2.09
N ASN A 249 19.50 -15.91 2.52
CA ASN A 249 19.30 -17.34 2.33
C ASN A 249 18.05 -17.83 3.08
N PHE A 250 17.83 -17.32 4.30
CA PHE A 250 16.60 -17.57 5.04
C PHE A 250 15.36 -17.15 4.25
N ILE A 251 15.31 -15.92 3.71
CA ILE A 251 14.15 -15.44 2.92
C ILE A 251 13.94 -16.34 1.69
N SER A 252 15.01 -16.69 0.96
CA SER A 252 14.93 -17.59 -0.18
C SER A 252 14.34 -18.97 0.19
N MET A 253 14.83 -19.57 1.27
CA MET A 253 14.35 -20.86 1.76
C MET A 253 12.94 -20.78 2.34
N LEU A 254 12.56 -19.64 2.93
CA LEU A 254 11.20 -19.39 3.42
C LEU A 254 10.19 -19.42 2.25
N LEU A 255 10.51 -18.75 1.15
CA LEU A 255 9.67 -18.76 -0.07
C LEU A 255 9.45 -20.19 -0.59
N LEU A 256 10.52 -20.99 -0.65
CA LEU A 256 10.43 -22.41 -1.05
C LEU A 256 9.65 -23.26 -0.05
N THR A 257 9.83 -22.99 1.24
CA THR A 257 9.14 -23.71 2.32
C THR A 257 7.63 -23.45 2.28
N ILE A 258 7.23 -22.21 2.04
CA ILE A 258 5.82 -21.82 1.83
C ILE A 258 5.25 -22.55 0.61
N GLN A 259 5.98 -22.62 -0.50
CA GLN A 259 5.53 -23.35 -1.69
C GLN A 259 5.33 -24.85 -1.44
N ARG A 260 6.13 -25.45 -0.55
CA ARG A 260 6.01 -26.86 -0.16
C ARG A 260 4.95 -27.13 0.91
N GLY A 261 4.56 -26.13 1.70
CA GLY A 261 3.53 -26.23 2.73
C GLY A 261 3.90 -27.15 3.92
N SER A 262 5.19 -27.41 4.18
CA SER A 262 5.61 -28.28 5.28
C SER A 262 5.92 -27.48 6.55
N SER A 263 5.14 -27.70 7.61
CA SER A 263 5.36 -27.08 8.93
C SER A 263 6.70 -27.47 9.55
N ASP A 264 7.17 -28.69 9.28
CA ASP A 264 8.43 -29.19 9.84
C ASP A 264 9.62 -28.48 9.20
N LEU A 265 9.57 -28.25 7.88
CA LEU A 265 10.58 -27.44 7.19
C LEU A 265 10.60 -26.01 7.74
N PHE A 266 9.44 -25.40 7.99
CA PHE A 266 9.37 -24.05 8.55
C PHE A 266 9.98 -23.98 9.97
N LYS A 267 9.67 -24.95 10.84
CA LYS A 267 10.26 -25.04 12.19
C LYS A 267 11.77 -25.26 12.14
N GLN A 268 12.23 -26.16 11.27
CA GLN A 268 13.67 -26.40 11.09
C GLN A 268 14.38 -25.14 10.58
N LEU A 269 13.80 -24.46 9.59
CA LEU A 269 14.36 -23.24 9.01
C LEU A 269 14.47 -22.12 10.05
N THR A 270 13.37 -21.84 10.77
CA THR A 270 13.35 -20.80 11.81
C THR A 270 14.28 -21.12 12.98
N ALA A 271 14.39 -22.40 13.38
CA ALA A 271 15.36 -22.82 14.39
C ALA A 271 16.81 -22.68 13.93
N HIS A 272 17.11 -23.02 12.67
CA HIS A 272 18.45 -22.92 12.10
C HIS A 272 18.97 -21.47 12.04
N TYR A 273 18.08 -20.52 11.70
CA TYR A 273 18.43 -19.09 11.60
C TYR A 273 18.10 -18.28 12.86
N ALA A 274 17.74 -18.92 13.98
CA ALA A 274 17.19 -18.26 15.17
C ALA A 274 18.09 -17.15 15.75
N SER A 275 19.42 -17.33 15.76
CA SER A 275 20.35 -16.30 16.24
C SER A 275 20.28 -15.03 15.37
N HIS A 276 20.38 -15.19 14.06
CA HIS A 276 20.35 -14.10 13.09
C HIS A 276 18.99 -13.38 13.08
N ILE A 277 17.88 -14.13 13.21
CA ILE A 277 16.53 -13.54 13.29
C ILE A 277 16.41 -12.68 14.55
N ARG A 278 16.91 -13.17 15.69
CA ARG A 278 16.89 -12.43 16.96
C ARG A 278 17.72 -11.16 16.92
N GLU A 279 18.86 -11.19 16.23
CA GLU A 279 19.71 -10.00 16.02
C GLU A 279 18.98 -8.88 15.26
N VAL A 280 18.12 -9.23 14.30
CA VAL A 280 17.29 -8.26 13.57
C VAL A 280 16.12 -7.74 14.40
N GLY A 281 15.48 -8.60 15.21
CA GLY A 281 14.49 -8.19 16.23
C GLY A 281 13.14 -7.66 15.72
N ILE A 282 12.93 -7.53 14.40
CA ILE A 282 11.70 -6.97 13.80
C ILE A 282 10.85 -7.99 13.03
N TRP A 283 11.25 -9.28 13.02
CA TRP A 283 10.58 -10.31 12.22
C TRP A 283 9.63 -11.21 13.01
N ASP A 284 9.62 -11.15 14.34
CA ASP A 284 8.88 -12.10 15.17
C ASP A 284 7.38 -12.12 14.86
N GLU A 285 6.75 -10.94 14.75
CA GLU A 285 5.33 -10.83 14.43
C GLU A 285 5.02 -11.36 13.03
N ALA A 286 5.80 -10.94 12.03
CA ALA A 286 5.61 -11.39 10.65
C ALA A 286 5.77 -12.91 10.54
N LEU A 287 6.83 -13.50 11.12
CA LEU A 287 7.07 -14.94 11.07
C LEU A 287 6.00 -15.73 11.83
N ALA A 288 5.47 -15.20 12.93
CA ALA A 288 4.35 -15.82 13.63
C ALA A 288 3.11 -15.87 12.74
N GLN A 289 2.73 -14.74 12.11
CA GLN A 289 1.60 -14.67 11.19
C GLN A 289 1.79 -15.59 9.97
N LEU A 290 3.00 -15.66 9.41
CA LEU A 290 3.32 -16.59 8.32
C LEU A 290 3.23 -18.06 8.77
N GLY A 291 3.67 -18.36 9.99
CA GLY A 291 3.54 -19.65 10.66
C GLY A 291 2.08 -20.12 10.74
N GLU A 292 1.20 -19.23 11.17
CA GLU A 292 -0.24 -19.49 11.24
C GLU A 292 -0.86 -19.64 9.84
N GLN A 293 -0.63 -18.65 8.96
CA GLN A 293 -1.28 -18.56 7.65
C GLN A 293 -0.92 -19.71 6.70
N TYR A 294 0.36 -20.09 6.64
CA TYR A 294 0.84 -21.07 5.66
C TYR A 294 1.03 -22.48 6.23
N PHE A 295 1.15 -22.62 7.56
CA PHE A 295 1.50 -23.89 8.19
C PHE A 295 0.57 -24.30 9.34
N GLY A 296 -0.46 -23.50 9.65
CA GLY A 296 -1.43 -23.81 10.72
C GLY A 296 -0.80 -23.89 12.11
N ILE A 297 0.33 -23.22 12.33
CA ILE A 297 1.01 -23.21 13.63
C ILE A 297 0.26 -22.24 14.54
N ASN A 298 -0.32 -22.78 15.62
CA ASN A 298 -0.99 -21.95 16.62
C ASN A 298 0.02 -21.05 17.33
N ILE A 299 -0.14 -19.74 17.16
CA ILE A 299 0.62 -18.75 17.93
C ILE A 299 0.05 -18.77 19.34
N PRO A 300 0.86 -19.02 20.39
CA PRO A 300 0.44 -18.73 21.76
C PRO A 300 0.19 -17.23 21.82
N ARG A 301 -1.08 -16.81 21.85
CA ARG A 301 -1.42 -15.39 21.99
C ARG A 301 -0.70 -14.88 23.23
N GLN A 302 0.09 -13.81 23.09
CA GLN A 302 0.69 -13.15 24.25
C GLN A 302 -0.43 -12.89 25.24
N SER A 303 -0.41 -13.62 26.35
CA SER A 303 -1.37 -13.44 27.41
C SER A 303 -1.11 -12.06 27.99
N ASN A 304 -2.16 -11.27 28.16
CA ASN A 304 -2.02 -9.94 28.73
C ASN A 304 -1.61 -10.14 30.20
N PRO A 305 -0.40 -9.72 30.63
CA PRO A 305 0.12 -10.08 31.95
C PRO A 305 -0.78 -9.59 33.09
N LEU A 306 -1.49 -8.48 32.87
CA LEU A 306 -2.49 -7.94 33.78
C LEU A 306 -3.73 -8.85 33.90
N LEU A 307 -4.18 -9.44 32.79
CA LEU A 307 -5.32 -10.35 32.76
C LEU A 307 -4.97 -11.70 33.42
N ASP A 308 -3.75 -12.19 33.22
CA ASP A 308 -3.23 -13.40 33.88
C ASP A 308 -2.97 -13.18 35.38
N MET A 309 -2.50 -12.00 35.77
CA MET A 309 -2.32 -11.65 37.19
C MET A 309 -3.67 -11.44 37.88
N MET A 310 -4.64 -10.80 37.21
CA MET A 310 -6.00 -10.67 37.74
C MET A 310 -6.71 -12.03 37.80
N GLY A 311 -6.53 -12.89 36.80
CA GLY A 311 -7.08 -14.25 36.80
C GLY A 311 -6.48 -15.13 37.90
N SER A 312 -5.16 -15.06 38.11
CA SER A 312 -4.50 -15.76 39.22
C SER A 312 -4.82 -15.16 40.60
N MET A 313 -5.18 -13.88 40.70
CA MET A 313 -5.64 -13.26 41.97
C MET A 313 -7.14 -13.48 42.25
N LEU A 314 -7.99 -13.56 41.22
CA LEU A 314 -9.44 -13.79 41.36
C LEU A 314 -9.80 -15.27 41.50
N PHE A 315 -9.00 -16.17 40.91
CA PHE A 315 -9.20 -17.63 40.99
C PHE A 315 -8.09 -18.37 41.76
N GLY A 316 -7.09 -17.66 42.28
CA GLY A 316 -6.02 -18.24 43.11
C GLY A 316 -6.44 -18.36 44.57
N GLY A 317 -7.29 -19.34 44.86
CA GLY A 317 -7.72 -19.65 46.21
C GLY A 317 -8.35 -21.03 46.35
N GLY A 318 -7.53 -22.08 46.31
CA GLY A 318 -7.82 -23.33 47.03
C GLY A 318 -8.29 -24.54 46.20
N GLN A 319 -7.47 -25.59 46.31
CA GLN A 319 -7.85 -26.97 46.63
C GLN A 319 -8.54 -27.83 45.55
N ASP A 320 -7.95 -29.02 45.37
CA ASP A 320 -8.52 -30.20 44.74
C ASP A 320 -10.02 -30.35 45.04
N THR A 321 -10.86 -30.38 44.00
CA THR A 321 -12.05 -31.23 43.96
C THR A 321 -12.64 -31.29 42.55
N ALA A 322 -12.95 -32.52 42.15
CA ALA A 322 -13.61 -32.88 40.90
C ALA A 322 -15.05 -32.31 40.82
N GLY A 323 -15.50 -31.95 39.61
CA GLY A 323 -16.93 -31.74 39.35
C GLY A 323 -17.28 -30.87 38.15
N SER A 324 -17.54 -31.53 37.01
CA SER A 324 -18.47 -31.15 35.93
C SER A 324 -19.37 -29.92 36.16
N ARG A 325 -19.38 -28.97 35.20
CA ARG A 325 -20.58 -28.56 34.42
C ARG A 325 -20.31 -27.44 33.40
N THR A 326 -21.17 -27.44 32.38
CA THR A 326 -21.15 -26.77 31.08
C THR A 326 -21.79 -25.37 31.04
N ALA A 327 -21.20 -24.50 30.19
CA ALA A 327 -21.78 -23.40 29.37
C ALA A 327 -22.36 -22.14 30.06
N PRO A 328 -22.55 -20.97 29.37
CA PRO A 328 -22.37 -20.68 27.93
C PRO A 328 -21.51 -19.44 27.58
N GLN A 329 -21.08 -19.37 26.31
CA GLN A 329 -20.45 -18.21 25.66
C GLN A 329 -21.44 -17.04 25.51
N GLY A 330 -21.08 -15.88 26.08
CA GLY A 330 -21.70 -14.59 25.78
C GLY A 330 -20.86 -13.80 24.77
N ARG A 331 -21.47 -13.45 23.63
CA ARG A 331 -20.99 -12.42 22.70
C ARG A 331 -20.91 -11.07 23.41
N VAL A 332 -19.78 -10.37 23.29
CA VAL A 332 -19.67 -8.92 23.55
C VAL A 332 -18.85 -8.29 22.44
N GLY A 333 -19.36 -7.14 21.97
CA GLY A 333 -18.93 -6.42 20.79
C GLY A 333 -17.68 -5.57 20.97
N SER A 334 -17.12 -5.24 19.79
CA SER A 334 -16.18 -4.18 19.42
C SER A 334 -15.91 -3.08 20.46
N LYS A 335 -14.61 -2.81 20.71
CA LYS A 335 -14.11 -1.45 20.96
C LYS A 335 -12.76 -1.20 20.27
N ARG A 336 -12.85 -0.31 19.27
CA ARG A 336 -11.91 0.70 18.76
C ARG A 336 -10.56 0.81 19.50
N VAL A 337 -9.46 0.66 18.75
CA VAL A 337 -8.10 1.05 19.16
C VAL A 337 -7.93 2.55 18.91
N GLU A 338 -7.58 3.29 19.96
CA GLU A 338 -7.20 4.71 19.90
C GLU A 338 -5.85 4.87 19.20
N ALA A 339 -5.75 5.88 18.33
CA ALA A 339 -4.51 6.27 17.67
C ALA A 339 -3.57 7.01 18.65
N PRO A 340 -2.24 6.86 18.52
CA PRO A 340 -1.28 7.58 19.34
C PRO A 340 -1.29 9.09 19.05
N PRO A 341 -0.96 9.94 20.05
CA PRO A 341 -1.08 11.39 19.94
C PRO A 341 -0.11 12.00 18.92
N ALA A 342 -0.60 13.03 18.23
CA ALA A 342 0.16 13.85 17.31
C ALA A 342 1.11 14.81 18.06
N SER A 343 2.24 15.09 17.42
CA SER A 343 3.23 16.15 17.70
C SER A 343 3.91 16.15 19.08
N MET A 344 5.19 15.76 19.10
CA MET A 344 6.13 16.35 20.05
C MET A 344 6.56 17.71 19.49
N GLU A 345 6.12 18.78 20.15
CA GLU A 345 6.73 20.10 20.03
C GLU A 345 8.17 20.01 20.57
N LEU A 346 9.12 20.51 19.78
CA LEU A 346 10.51 20.69 20.16
C LEU A 346 10.65 22.11 20.71
N ASP A 347 11.07 22.23 21.96
CA ASP A 347 11.93 23.32 22.43
C ASP A 347 13.39 22.85 22.36
#